data_AF-A0A554KEQ2-F1
#
_entry.id   AF-A0A554KEQ2-F1
#
_cell.length_a   1.000
_cell.length_b   1.000
_cell.length_c   1.000
_cell.angle_alpha   90.00
_cell.angle_beta   90.00
_cell.angle_gamma   90.00
#
_symmetry.space_group_name_H-M   'P 1'
#
loop_
_entity.id
_entity.type
_entity.pdbx_description
1 polymer ?
#
loop_
_entity_poly.entity_id
_entity_poly.type
_entity_poly.pdbx_seq_one_letter_code
_entity_poly.pdbx_strand_id
1 'polypeptide(L)'
;MRFASGDFYYGRKTHFLVLARLLGYSVYMVKLTRKETEKVKQLRVLFPREVKVHIRRSQDGGFVAEVLDYPGCITEGDTLSALIDMVNDAIYTMLEIPQKYVSYMPVYLLL
;
A
#
# COMPACT_ATOMS: atom_id res chain seq x y z
N MET A 1 -23.92 13.42 29.47
CA MET A 1 -24.06 12.05 28.95
C MET A 1 -22.71 11.67 28.35
N ARG A 2 -22.05 10.63 28.88
CA ARG A 2 -20.78 10.09 28.36
C ARG A 2 -21.11 9.05 27.28
N PHE A 3 -20.45 9.14 26.13
CA PHE A 3 -20.14 7.98 25.29
C PHE A 3 -18.64 8.02 24.99
N ALA A 4 -17.97 6.92 25.33
CA ALA A 4 -16.65 6.59 24.86
C ALA A 4 -16.80 5.70 23.61
N SER A 5 -16.05 5.98 22.56
CA SER A 5 -15.58 5.00 21.58
C SER A 5 -14.57 5.71 20.69
N GLY A 6 -13.43 5.06 20.48
CA GLY A 6 -12.30 5.62 19.75
C GLY A 6 -12.56 5.59 18.25
N ASP A 7 -12.25 6.71 17.61
CA ASP A 7 -12.23 6.83 16.16
C ASP A 7 -10.79 6.80 15.68
N PHE A 8 -10.29 5.58 15.43
CA PHE A 8 -9.05 5.33 14.72
C PHE A 8 -9.30 5.48 13.21
N TYR A 9 -9.10 6.68 12.68
CA TYR A 9 -8.99 6.90 11.23
C TYR A 9 -7.50 6.91 10.84
N TYR A 10 -6.97 5.75 10.45
CA TYR A 10 -5.56 5.57 10.07
C TYR A 10 -5.34 5.92 8.59
N GLY A 11 -5.46 7.21 8.25
CA GLY A 11 -5.02 7.80 6.97
C GLY A 11 -3.60 8.37 7.04
N ARG A 12 -2.66 7.69 7.73
CA ARG A 12 -1.29 8.18 7.98
C ARG A 12 -0.23 7.11 7.66
N LYS A 13 0.00 6.80 6.38
CA LYS A 13 1.29 6.21 5.99
C LYS A 13 2.28 7.27 5.50
N THR A 14 1.85 8.25 4.71
CA THR A 14 2.74 9.28 4.13
C THR A 14 3.20 10.32 5.15
N HIS A 15 2.30 10.82 6.01
CA HIS A 15 2.66 11.85 7.01
C HIS A 15 3.49 11.32 8.18
N PHE A 16 3.32 10.05 8.57
CA PHE A 16 4.10 9.46 9.66
C PHE A 16 5.55 9.19 9.26
N LEU A 17 5.78 8.79 8.00
CA LEU A 17 7.14 8.57 7.47
C LEU A 17 7.95 9.87 7.38
N VAL A 18 7.31 10.97 6.96
CA VAL A 18 7.97 12.29 6.87
C VAL A 18 8.31 12.84 8.25
N LEU A 19 7.39 12.72 9.23
CA LEU A 19 7.63 13.15 10.60
C LEU A 19 8.69 12.32 11.33
N ALA A 20 8.74 11.00 11.09
CA ALA A 20 9.76 10.14 11.70
C ALA A 20 11.19 10.54 11.27
N ARG A 21 11.38 10.96 10.01
CA ARG A 21 12.65 11.50 9.50
C ARG A 21 13.05 12.84 10.15
N LEU A 22 12.10 13.74 10.41
CA LEU A 22 12.36 15.07 10.98
C LEU A 22 12.60 15.03 12.50
N LEU A 23 12.00 14.07 13.21
CA LEU A 23 12.08 13.96 14.67
C LEU A 23 13.15 12.97 15.17
N GLY A 24 14.01 12.43 14.29
CA GLY A 24 15.03 11.46 14.68
C GLY A 24 14.49 10.11 15.15
N TYR A 25 13.20 9.83 14.91
CA TYR A 25 12.63 8.52 15.12
C TYR A 25 13.14 7.60 14.02
N SER A 26 14.15 6.79 14.35
CA SER A 26 14.45 5.58 13.59
C SER A 26 13.16 4.75 13.56
N VAL A 27 12.44 4.78 12.43
CA VAL A 27 11.38 3.82 12.15
C VAL A 27 12.06 2.47 12.37
N TYR A 28 11.69 1.75 13.43
CA TYR A 28 12.26 0.45 13.76
C TYR A 28 11.96 -0.51 12.61
N MET A 29 12.74 -0.43 11.54
CA MET A 29 12.87 -1.48 10.57
C MET A 29 13.53 -2.61 11.34
N VAL A 30 12.71 -3.57 11.77
CA VAL A 30 13.19 -4.83 12.32
C VAL A 30 14.28 -5.32 11.37
N LYS A 31 15.49 -5.51 11.89
CA LYS A 31 16.61 -6.01 11.08
C LYS A 31 16.22 -7.39 10.59
N LEU A 32 15.99 -7.50 9.28
CA LEU A 32 15.71 -8.78 8.64
C LEU A 32 16.91 -9.71 8.82
N THR A 33 16.63 -10.97 9.11
CA THR A 33 17.65 -12.02 9.04
C THR A 33 18.14 -12.18 7.59
N ARG A 34 19.27 -12.87 7.41
CA ARG A 34 19.79 -13.20 6.08
C ARG A 34 18.76 -13.94 5.23
N LYS A 35 18.09 -14.95 5.80
CA LYS A 35 17.03 -15.73 5.14
C LYS A 35 15.85 -14.86 4.72
N GLU A 36 15.41 -13.94 5.58
CA GLU A 36 14.32 -13.02 5.25
C GLU A 36 14.71 -12.01 4.17
N THR A 37 15.96 -11.54 4.19
CA THR A 37 16.49 -10.66 3.14
C THR A 37 16.51 -11.36 1.79
N GLU A 38 16.92 -12.62 1.74
CA GLU A 38 16.88 -13.45 0.53
C GLU A 38 15.44 -13.67 0.05
N LYS A 39 14.50 -13.91 0.98
CA LYS A 39 13.08 -14.03 0.64
C LYS A 39 12.50 -12.73 0.07
N VAL A 40 12.83 -11.58 0.66
CA VAL A 40 12.43 -10.25 0.14
C VAL A 40 12.96 -10.05 -1.28
N LYS A 41 14.23 -10.38 -1.54
CA LYS A 41 14.80 -10.30 -2.90
C LYS A 41 14.02 -11.15 -3.91
N GLN A 42 13.68 -12.39 -3.54
CA GLN A 42 12.88 -13.28 -4.40
C GLN A 42 11.49 -12.71 -4.68
N LEU A 43 10.80 -12.22 -3.65
CA LEU A 43 9.46 -11.63 -3.82
C LEU A 43 9.48 -10.39 -4.71
N ARG A 44 10.50 -9.54 -4.59
CA ARG A 44 10.64 -8.33 -5.41
C ARG A 44 10.82 -8.61 -6.91
N VAL A 45 11.27 -9.80 -7.29
CA VAL A 45 11.38 -10.20 -8.71
C VAL A 45 10.01 -10.41 -9.36
N LEU A 46 8.97 -10.69 -8.56
CA LEU A 46 7.60 -10.87 -9.04
C LEU A 46 6.95 -9.56 -9.52
N PHE A 47 7.47 -8.42 -9.07
CA PHE A 47 6.89 -7.11 -9.35
C PHE A 47 7.32 -6.62 -10.73
N PRO A 48 6.38 -6.30 -11.63
CA PRO A 48 6.72 -5.66 -12.89
C PRO A 48 7.29 -4.26 -12.64
N ARG A 49 8.11 -3.77 -13.57
CA ARG A 49 8.73 -2.43 -13.46
C ARG A 49 7.69 -1.32 -13.46
N GLU A 50 6.62 -1.51 -14.22
CA GLU A 50 5.50 -0.59 -14.36
C GLU A 50 4.21 -1.41 -14.36
N VAL A 51 3.12 -0.77 -13.95
CA VAL A 51 1.76 -1.34 -14.04
C VAL A 51 0.84 -0.36 -14.74
N LYS A 52 -0.01 -0.87 -15.61
CA LYS A 52 -1.05 -0.10 -16.28
C LYS A 52 -2.30 -0.10 -15.42
N VAL A 53 -2.74 1.09 -15.05
CA VAL A 53 -3.93 1.28 -14.22
C VAL A 53 -4.89 2.23 -14.93
N HIS A 54 -6.13 1.80 -15.10
CA HIS A 54 -7.20 2.64 -15.60
C HIS A 54 -8.00 3.18 -14.41
N ILE A 55 -8.01 4.51 -14.23
CA ILE A 55 -8.69 5.18 -13.12
C ILE A 55 -9.88 5.97 -13.66
N ARG A 56 -11.03 5.82 -13.01
CA ARG A 56 -12.26 6.57 -13.29
C ARG A 56 -12.91 7.04 -11.99
N ARG A 57 -13.74 8.09 -12.08
CA ARG A 57 -14.62 8.48 -10.96
C ARG A 57 -15.84 7.56 -10.92
N SER A 58 -16.29 7.19 -9.73
CA SER A 58 -17.57 6.50 -9.55
C SER A 58 -18.73 7.49 -9.59
N GLN A 59 -19.94 7.00 -9.91
CA GLN A 59 -21.16 7.79 -9.92
C GLN A 59 -21.57 8.26 -8.51
N ASP A 60 -21.24 7.47 -7.48
CA ASP A 60 -21.56 7.74 -6.07
C ASP A 60 -20.51 8.62 -5.37
N GLY A 61 -19.52 9.11 -6.11
CA GLY A 61 -18.33 9.77 -5.55
C GLY A 61 -17.15 8.81 -5.38
N GLY A 62 -15.95 9.33 -5.16
CA GLY A 62 -14.72 8.54 -5.08
C GLY A 62 -14.16 8.09 -6.44
N PHE A 63 -13.31 7.07 -6.40
CA PHE A 63 -12.52 6.58 -7.53
C PHE A 63 -12.55 5.05 -7.62
N VAL A 64 -12.51 4.55 -8.85
CA VAL A 64 -12.35 3.12 -9.18
C VAL A 64 -11.11 2.96 -10.03
N ALA A 65 -10.30 1.95 -9.74
CA ALA A 65 -9.11 1.57 -10.48
C ALA A 65 -9.23 0.13 -10.96
N GLU A 66 -8.84 -0.09 -12.22
CA GLU A 66 -8.65 -1.42 -12.80
C GLU A 66 -7.17 -1.57 -13.15
N VAL A 67 -6.51 -2.60 -12.61
CA VAL A 67 -5.10 -2.89 -12.91
C VAL A 67 -5.03 -3.83 -14.10
N LEU A 68 -4.74 -3.28 -15.28
CA LEU A 68 -4.89 -3.99 -16.56
C LEU A 68 -3.93 -5.18 -16.71
N ASP A 69 -2.78 -5.13 -16.04
CA ASP A 69 -1.80 -6.23 -16.07
C ASP A 69 -2.22 -7.40 -15.16
N TYR A 70 -3.25 -7.23 -14.33
CA TYR A 70 -3.85 -8.26 -13.49
C TYR A 70 -5.37 -8.35 -13.77
N PRO A 71 -5.80 -9.12 -14.78
CA PRO A 71 -7.21 -9.19 -15.17
C PRO A 71 -8.14 -9.53 -14.00
N GLY A 72 -9.19 -8.75 -13.82
CA GLY A 72 -10.12 -8.88 -12.69
C GLY A 72 -9.69 -8.16 -11.41
N CYS A 73 -8.49 -7.56 -11.37
CA CYS A 73 -8.04 -6.72 -10.27
C CYS A 73 -8.69 -5.33 -10.37
N ILE A 74 -9.85 -5.19 -9.72
CA ILE A 74 -10.60 -3.95 -9.60
C ILE A 74 -10.65 -3.55 -8.14
N THR A 75 -10.42 -2.28 -7.86
CA THR A 75 -10.46 -1.72 -6.50
C THR A 75 -10.98 -0.29 -6.51
N GLU A 76 -11.31 0.25 -5.35
CA GLU A 76 -11.91 1.57 -5.20
C GLU A 76 -11.39 2.32 -3.98
N GLY A 77 -11.62 3.63 -3.94
CA GLY A 77 -11.29 4.46 -2.79
C GLY A 77 -11.93 5.84 -2.85
N ASP A 78 -12.31 6.36 -1.68
CA ASP A 78 -13.02 7.64 -1.55
C ASP A 78 -12.17 8.85 -1.97
N THR A 79 -10.85 8.71 -1.90
CA THR A 79 -9.88 9.71 -2.32
C THR A 79 -8.83 9.08 -3.22
N LEU A 80 -8.12 9.89 -4.01
CA LEU A 80 -7.02 9.37 -4.84
C LEU A 80 -5.92 8.71 -3.98
N SER A 81 -5.64 9.26 -2.78
CA SER A 81 -4.67 8.65 -1.86
C SER A 81 -5.15 7.29 -1.37
N ALA A 82 -6.42 7.17 -0.99
CA ALA A 82 -7.00 5.89 -0.58
C ALA A 82 -6.99 4.88 -1.75
N LEU A 83 -7.29 5.33 -2.96
CA LEU A 83 -7.22 4.49 -4.15
C LEU A 83 -5.80 3.95 -4.39
N ILE A 84 -4.77 4.79 -4.24
CA ILE A 84 -3.36 4.36 -4.39
C ILE A 84 -3.02 3.27 -3.37
N ASP A 85 -3.43 3.43 -2.12
CA ASP A 85 -3.21 2.41 -1.08
C ASP A 85 -3.91 1.09 -1.48
N MET A 86 -5.16 1.17 -1.93
CA MET A 86 -5.97 0.02 -2.33
C MET A 86 -5.45 -0.68 -3.59
N VAL A 87 -4.91 0.05 -4.56
CA VAL A 87 -4.25 -0.54 -5.75
C VAL A 87 -3.02 -1.34 -5.34
N ASN A 88 -2.18 -0.81 -4.46
CA ASN A 88 -0.99 -1.52 -3.99
C ASN A 88 -1.37 -2.76 -3.18
N ASP A 89 -2.38 -2.66 -2.30
CA ASP A 89 -2.88 -3.81 -1.53
C ASP A 89 -3.44 -4.93 -2.42
N ALA A 90 -4.20 -4.56 -3.45
CA ALA A 90 -4.72 -5.51 -4.43
C ALA A 90 -3.58 -6.21 -5.21
N ILE A 91 -2.55 -5.48 -5.63
CA ILE A 91 -1.37 -6.09 -6.29
C ILE A 91 -0.63 -7.05 -5.35
N TYR A 92 -0.46 -6.68 -4.07
CA TYR A 92 0.16 -7.58 -3.09
C TYR A 92 -0.64 -8.86 -2.88
N THR A 93 -1.97 -8.75 -2.92
CA THR A 93 -2.89 -9.89 -2.83
C THR A 93 -2.76 -10.79 -4.06
N MET A 94 -2.75 -10.21 -5.27
CA MET A 94 -2.58 -10.97 -6.52
C MET A 94 -1.23 -11.69 -6.60
N LEU A 95 -0.17 -11.12 -6.02
CA LEU A 95 1.16 -11.72 -5.97
C LEU A 95 1.39 -12.61 -4.73
N GLU A 96 0.36 -12.83 -3.91
CA GLU A 96 0.40 -13.64 -2.68
C GLU A 96 1.52 -13.23 -1.72
N ILE A 97 1.74 -11.93 -1.57
CA ILE A 97 2.81 -11.40 -0.70
C ILE A 97 2.44 -11.64 0.77
N PRO A 98 3.28 -12.33 1.55
CA PRO A 98 3.02 -12.49 2.98
C PRO A 98 3.04 -11.13 3.70
N GLN A 99 2.05 -10.89 4.55
CA GLN A 99 1.84 -9.60 5.24
C GLN A 99 3.11 -9.03 5.91
N LYS A 100 3.93 -9.89 6.53
CA LYS A 100 5.18 -9.49 7.18
C LYS A 100 6.23 -8.89 6.23
N TYR A 101 6.09 -9.07 4.92
CA TYR A 101 7.00 -8.55 3.91
C TYR A 101 6.44 -7.35 3.13
N VAL A 102 5.17 -6.98 3.30
CA VAL A 102 4.51 -5.90 2.54
C VAL A 102 5.26 -4.57 2.64
N SER A 103 5.79 -4.22 3.82
CA SER A 103 6.56 -2.98 4.03
C SER A 103 7.90 -2.92 3.29
N TYR A 104 8.35 -4.02 2.67
CA TYR A 104 9.59 -4.11 1.91
C TYR A 104 9.35 -4.24 0.40
N MET A 105 8.08 -4.26 -0.04
CA MET A 105 7.72 -4.42 -1.45
C MET A 105 7.69 -3.08 -2.20
N PRO A 106 7.81 -3.09 -3.54
CA PRO A 106 7.63 -1.90 -4.37
C PRO A 106 6.23 -1.31 -4.22
N VAL A 107 6.14 0.01 -4.34
CA VAL A 107 4.87 0.76 -4.31
C VAL A 107 4.71 1.46 -5.67
N TYR A 108 3.53 1.36 -6.26
CA TYR A 108 3.13 2.05 -7.48
C TYR A 108 2.32 3.32 -7.19
N LEU A 109 2.21 4.20 -8.18
CA LEU A 109 1.43 5.44 -8.15
C LEU A 109 1.87 6.41 -7.03
N LEU A 110 3.18 6.57 -6.83
CA LEU A 110 3.72 7.63 -5.96
C LEU A 110 3.42 8.99 -6.61
N LEU A 111 2.68 9.84 -5.89
CA LEU A 111 2.41 11.24 -6.26
C LEU A 111 3.54 12.17 -5.80
#